data_AF-A0A936GFW9-F1
#
_entry.id   AF-A0A936GFW9-F1
#
_cell.length_a   1.000
_cell.length_b   1.000
_cell.length_c   1.000
_cell.angle_alpha   90.00
_cell.angle_beta   90.00
_cell.angle_gamma   90.00
#
_symmetry.space_group_name_H-M   'P 1'
#
loop_
_entity.id
_entity.type
_entity.pdbx_description
1 polymer ?
#
loop_
_entity_poly.entity_id
_entity_poly.type
_entity_poly.pdbx_seq_one_letter_code
_entity_poly.pdbx_strand_id
1 'polypeptide(L)'
;MNLNKLFLTSTLLTAIFVTQSIGQISKVDYEDITGQDLSDKYNVITTAVPFLLIAPDSRAGAMGDVGVATSADVWSMRWNPSKYAFAEKDLSLGISYTPVA
;
A
#
# COMPACT_ATOMS: atom_id res chain seq x y z
N MET A 1 -3.47 28.62 -58.32
CA MET A 1 -3.25 27.22 -57.88
C MET A 1 -4.50 26.43 -58.27
N ASN A 2 -4.38 25.37 -59.08
CA ASN A 2 -5.54 24.69 -59.67
C ASN A 2 -6.40 24.03 -58.57
N LEU A 3 -7.71 24.30 -58.59
CA LEU A 3 -8.66 23.89 -57.56
C LEU A 3 -8.65 22.36 -57.32
N ASN A 4 -8.44 21.59 -58.37
CA ASN A 4 -8.33 20.11 -58.29
C ASN A 4 -7.10 19.63 -57.50
N LYS A 5 -6.00 20.40 -57.49
CA LYS A 5 -4.82 20.08 -56.68
C LYS A 5 -5.07 20.34 -55.18
N LEU A 6 -5.88 21.36 -54.85
CA LEU A 6 -6.22 21.71 -53.48
C LEU A 6 -7.14 20.67 -52.83
N PHE A 7 -8.15 20.18 -53.56
CA PHE A 7 -9.03 19.11 -53.08
C PHE A 7 -8.29 17.78 -52.89
N LEU A 8 -7.31 17.48 -53.72
CA LEU A 8 -6.50 16.26 -53.58
C LEU A 8 -5.57 16.31 -52.37
N THR A 9 -5.06 17.49 -52.01
CA THR A 9 -4.21 17.65 -50.83
C THR A 9 -4.98 17.62 -49.51
N SER A 10 -6.22 18.12 -49.47
CA SER A 10 -7.03 18.11 -48.24
C SER A 10 -7.57 16.71 -47.92
N THR A 11 -7.93 15.92 -48.94
CA THR A 11 -8.34 14.52 -48.77
C THR A 11 -7.19 13.63 -48.33
N LEU A 12 -5.97 13.85 -48.82
CA LEU A 12 -4.79 13.14 -48.36
C LEU A 12 -4.47 13.44 -46.89
N LEU A 13 -4.56 14.71 -46.48
CA LEU A 13 -4.27 15.12 -45.10
C LEU A 13 -5.30 14.56 -44.10
N THR A 14 -6.58 14.53 -44.48
CA THR A 14 -7.64 13.92 -43.66
C THR A 14 -7.52 12.40 -43.57
N ALA A 15 -7.11 11.71 -44.65
CA ALA A 15 -6.84 10.27 -44.60
C ALA A 15 -5.68 9.89 -43.66
N ILE A 16 -4.63 10.72 -43.61
CA ILE A 16 -3.51 10.53 -42.67
C ILE A 16 -3.96 10.75 -41.22
N PHE A 17 -4.83 11.74 -40.97
CA PHE A 17 -5.34 12.00 -39.62
C PHE A 17 -6.24 10.86 -39.10
N VAL A 18 -7.09 10.29 -39.95
CA VAL A 18 -7.99 9.17 -39.59
C VAL A 18 -7.22 7.86 -39.34
N THR A 19 -6.13 7.62 -40.07
CA THR A 19 -5.32 6.41 -39.85
C THR A 19 -4.48 6.49 -38.58
N GLN A 20 -4.02 7.69 -38.18
CA GLN A 20 -3.32 7.87 -36.90
C GLN A 20 -4.23 7.73 -35.68
N SER A 21 -5.52 8.09 -35.77
CA SER A 21 -6.47 7.90 -34.67
C SER A 21 -6.90 6.45 -34.49
N ILE A 22 -7.03 5.65 -35.57
CA ILE A 22 -7.32 4.20 -35.45
C ILE A 22 -6.17 3.46 -34.75
N GLY A 23 -4.91 3.86 -34.98
CA GLY A 23 -3.74 3.30 -34.30
C GLY A 23 -3.67 3.57 -32.79
N GLN A 24 -4.40 4.57 -32.29
CA GLN A 24 -4.50 4.89 -30.86
C GLN A 24 -5.59 4.08 -30.13
N ILE A 25 -6.61 3.57 -30.85
CA ILE A 25 -7.69 2.77 -30.26
C ILE A 25 -7.19 1.38 -29.84
N SER A 26 -6.15 0.85 -30.49
CA SER A 26 -5.59 -0.49 -30.21
C SER A 26 -4.57 -0.53 -29.06
N LYS A 27 -4.24 0.61 -28.43
CA LYS A 27 -3.34 0.71 -27.27
C LYS A 27 -4.05 1.32 -26.06
N VAL A 28 -5.31 0.94 -25.85
CA VAL A 28 -5.95 1.22 -24.57
C VAL A 28 -5.53 0.09 -23.63
N ASP A 29 -4.42 0.31 -22.94
CA ASP A 29 -4.03 -0.56 -21.83
C ASP A 29 -5.13 -0.44 -20.75
N TYR A 30 -5.66 -1.57 -20.28
CA TYR A 30 -6.74 -1.62 -19.27
C TYR A 30 -6.38 -0.90 -17.94
N GLU A 31 -5.11 -0.56 -17.77
CA GLU A 31 -4.51 0.20 -16.67
C GLU A 31 -5.07 1.63 -16.54
N ASP A 32 -5.35 2.30 -17.66
CA ASP A 32 -5.80 3.71 -17.68
C ASP A 32 -7.30 3.89 -17.36
N ILE A 33 -8.12 2.83 -17.48
CA ILE A 33 -9.58 2.89 -17.24
C ILE A 33 -9.93 2.57 -15.78
N THR A 34 -9.09 1.81 -15.07
CA THR A 34 -9.38 1.32 -13.72
C THR A 34 -8.56 2.00 -12.62
N GLY A 35 -7.52 2.78 -12.99
CA GLY A 35 -6.68 3.52 -12.03
C GLY A 35 -5.92 2.62 -11.06
N GLN A 36 -5.94 1.30 -11.25
CA GLN A 36 -5.11 0.34 -10.56
C GLN A 36 -4.02 -0.11 -11.52
N ASP A 37 -2.80 0.28 -11.20
CA ASP A 37 -1.55 -0.31 -11.70
C ASP A 37 -1.61 -1.82 -11.38
N LEU A 38 -2.11 -2.58 -12.35
CA LEU A 38 -2.26 -4.04 -12.32
C LEU A 38 -0.98 -4.72 -12.82
N SER A 39 0.03 -3.95 -13.23
CA SER A 39 1.39 -4.46 -13.33
C SER A 39 1.81 -5.03 -11.97
N ASP A 40 2.62 -6.08 -11.96
CA ASP A 40 3.05 -6.89 -10.80
C ASP A 40 3.85 -6.13 -9.70
N LYS A 41 3.50 -4.87 -9.45
CA LYS A 41 4.12 -3.97 -8.49
C LYS A 41 3.36 -4.09 -7.17
N TYR A 42 3.94 -4.90 -6.27
CA TYR A 42 3.44 -5.04 -4.91
C TYR A 42 3.26 -3.68 -4.24
N ASN A 43 2.01 -3.28 -3.97
CA ASN A 43 1.69 -2.10 -3.19
C ASN A 43 1.85 -2.39 -1.69
N VAL A 44 3.08 -2.65 -1.26
CA VAL A 44 3.40 -2.85 0.16
C VAL A 44 3.46 -1.50 0.87
N ILE A 45 2.83 -1.42 2.04
CA ILE A 45 2.98 -0.26 2.91
C ILE A 45 4.38 -0.27 3.48
N THR A 46 5.18 0.74 3.15
CA THR A 46 6.51 0.94 3.71
C THR A 46 6.38 1.67 5.05
N THR A 47 6.79 1.01 6.14
CA THR A 47 6.89 1.65 7.45
C THR A 47 8.32 2.12 7.66
N ALA A 48 8.51 3.34 8.16
CA ALA A 48 9.84 3.89 8.41
C ALA A 48 10.60 3.13 9.52
N VAL A 49 9.88 2.37 10.37
CA VAL A 49 10.41 1.76 11.58
C VAL A 49 9.84 0.34 11.76
N PRO A 50 10.30 -0.66 10.99
CA PRO A 50 9.68 -1.99 10.97
C PRO A 50 9.85 -2.77 12.28
N PHE A 51 10.91 -2.50 13.06
CA PHE A 51 11.16 -3.20 14.32
C PHE A 51 10.12 -2.89 15.40
N LEU A 52 9.40 -1.76 15.30
CA LEU A 52 8.31 -1.46 16.24
C LEU A 52 7.17 -2.46 16.11
N LEU A 53 7.01 -3.14 14.97
CA LEU A 53 5.97 -4.15 14.78
C LEU A 53 6.27 -5.45 15.54
N ILE A 54 7.51 -5.68 15.95
CA ILE A 54 7.92 -6.90 16.65
C ILE A 54 7.41 -6.84 18.10
N ALA A 55 6.73 -7.88 18.54
CA ALA A 55 6.31 -8.01 19.93
C ALA A 55 7.54 -8.15 20.84
N PRO A 56 7.71 -7.25 21.82
CA PRO A 56 8.83 -7.33 22.75
C PRO A 56 8.58 -8.35 23.86
N ASP A 57 7.40 -8.94 23.99
CA ASP A 57 7.06 -9.85 25.08
C ASP A 57 6.56 -11.22 24.58
N SER A 58 6.91 -12.27 25.34
CA SER A 58 6.55 -13.65 24.99
C SER A 58 5.06 -13.95 25.19
N ARG A 59 4.35 -13.21 26.05
CA ARG A 59 2.97 -13.53 26.40
C ARG A 59 2.01 -13.15 25.26
N ALA A 60 2.03 -11.89 24.83
CA ALA A 60 1.22 -11.44 23.71
C ALA A 60 1.70 -12.07 22.40
N GLY A 61 3.02 -12.20 22.20
CA GLY A 61 3.59 -12.86 21.03
C GLY A 61 3.13 -14.32 20.89
N ALA A 62 3.14 -15.11 21.97
CA ALA A 62 2.66 -16.50 21.94
C ALA A 62 1.15 -16.63 21.68
N MET A 63 0.38 -15.58 21.97
CA MET A 63 -1.06 -15.54 21.66
C MET A 63 -1.35 -14.96 20.26
N GLY A 64 -0.32 -14.72 19.44
CA GLY A 64 -0.47 -14.14 18.11
C GLY A 64 -0.72 -12.63 18.14
N ASP A 65 0.05 -11.89 18.93
CA ASP A 65 0.07 -10.42 18.97
C ASP A 65 -1.26 -9.76 19.43
N VAL A 66 -2.02 -10.47 20.28
CA VAL A 66 -3.31 -10.02 20.80
C VAL A 66 -3.23 -9.22 22.12
N GLY A 67 -2.09 -8.58 22.40
CA GLY A 67 -1.82 -7.96 23.72
C GLY A 67 -2.73 -6.79 24.11
N VAL A 68 -3.49 -6.22 23.17
CA VAL A 68 -4.33 -5.01 23.37
C VAL A 68 -5.48 -5.24 24.36
N ALA A 69 -6.10 -6.43 24.34
CA ALA A 69 -7.27 -6.77 25.14
C ALA A 69 -6.98 -7.78 26.27
N THR A 70 -5.71 -7.93 26.63
CA THR A 70 -5.28 -8.80 27.74
C THR A 70 -5.38 -8.08 29.09
N SER A 71 -5.26 -8.82 30.19
CA SER A 71 -5.13 -8.21 31.52
C SER A 71 -3.88 -7.34 31.65
N ALA A 72 -3.92 -6.39 32.58
CA ALA A 72 -2.83 -5.48 32.87
C ALA A 72 -1.54 -6.22 33.25
N ASP A 73 -0.42 -5.77 32.68
CA ASP A 73 0.90 -6.38 32.85
C ASP A 73 2.04 -5.39 32.62
N VAL A 74 3.28 -5.83 32.87
CA VAL A 74 4.47 -4.98 32.69
C VAL A 74 4.60 -4.49 31.25
N TRP A 75 4.17 -5.30 30.28
CA TRP A 75 4.26 -5.02 28.84
C TRP A 75 3.10 -4.18 28.30
N SER A 76 2.18 -3.73 29.17
CA SER A 76 1.01 -2.96 28.78
C SER A 76 1.36 -1.65 28.09
N MET A 77 2.51 -1.04 28.39
CA MET A 77 2.99 0.17 27.70
C MET A 77 3.08 0.01 26.18
N ARG A 78 3.46 -1.18 25.69
CA ARG A 78 3.62 -1.46 24.26
C ARG A 78 2.29 -1.74 23.55
N TRP A 79 1.36 -2.40 24.24
CA TRP A 79 0.10 -2.88 23.65
C TRP A 79 -1.07 -1.91 23.87
N ASN A 80 -1.24 -1.46 25.11
CA ASN A 80 -2.29 -0.54 25.52
C ASN A 80 -2.00 0.01 26.94
N PRO A 81 -1.47 1.25 27.06
CA PRO A 81 -1.16 1.87 28.35
C PRO A 81 -2.39 2.05 29.26
N SER A 82 -3.61 2.12 28.72
CA SER A 82 -4.82 2.29 29.56
C SER A 82 -5.09 1.08 30.45
N LYS A 83 -4.53 -0.10 30.12
CA LYS A 83 -4.60 -1.30 30.97
C LYS A 83 -3.98 -1.06 32.35
N TYR A 84 -3.02 -0.14 32.49
CA TYR A 84 -2.41 0.15 33.80
C TYR A 84 -3.41 0.68 34.84
N ALA A 85 -4.53 1.29 34.41
CA ALA A 85 -5.60 1.69 35.32
C ALA A 85 -6.29 0.50 36.03
N PHE A 86 -6.14 -0.71 35.49
CA PHE A 86 -6.67 -1.96 36.03
C PHE A 86 -5.57 -2.88 36.58
N ALA A 87 -4.37 -2.33 36.84
CA ALA A 87 -3.28 -3.10 37.42
C ALA A 87 -3.58 -3.44 38.90
N GLU A 88 -3.47 -4.72 39.25
CA GLU A 88 -3.68 -5.19 40.63
C GLU A 88 -2.50 -4.91 41.56
N LYS A 89 -1.33 -4.60 40.99
CA LYS A 89 -0.07 -4.40 41.72
C LYS A 89 0.47 -3.00 41.45
N ASP A 90 0.94 -2.33 42.50
CA ASP A 90 1.50 -0.96 42.41
C ASP A 90 2.84 -0.92 41.66
N LEU A 91 3.62 -2.00 41.69
CA LEU A 91 4.91 -2.11 41.01
C LEU A 91 5.08 -3.50 40.40
N SER A 92 5.55 -3.55 39.15
CA SER A 92 5.93 -4.80 38.48
C SER A 92 7.05 -4.52 37.48
N LEU A 93 8.04 -5.41 37.42
CA LEU A 93 9.21 -5.31 36.54
C LEU A 93 9.33 -6.60 35.72
N GLY A 94 9.79 -6.48 34.48
CA GLY A 94 9.85 -7.57 33.53
C GLY A 94 10.98 -7.32 32.53
N ILE A 95 11.68 -8.38 32.19
CA ILE A 95 12.75 -8.39 31.19
C ILE A 95 12.39 -9.46 30.16
N SER A 96 12.53 -9.12 28.89
CA SER A 96 12.28 -10.01 27.77
C SER A 96 13.35 -9.81 26.71
N TYR A 97 13.56 -10.85 25.92
CA TYR A 97 14.51 -10.84 24.82
C TYR A 97 13.88 -11.56 23.63
N THR A 98 13.68 -10.81 22.56
CA THR A 98 13.25 -11.35 21.27
C THR A 98 14.44 -11.26 20.32
N PRO A 99 15.13 -12.37 20.01
CA PRO A 99 16.21 -12.35 19.04
C PRO A 99 15.63 -12.00 17.67
N VAL A 100 16.14 -10.94 17.05
CA VAL A 100 15.90 -10.64 15.64
C VAL A 100 17.03 -11.29 14.84
N ALA A 101 16.70 -12.22 13.95
CA ALA A 101 17.64 -12.87 13.04
C ALA A 101 17.77 -12.06 11.74
#